data_AF-A0A9Q0VL71-F1
#
_entry.id   AF-A0A9Q0VL71-F1
#
_cell.length_a   1.000
_cell.length_b   1.000
_cell.length_c   1.000
_cell.angle_alpha   90.00
_cell.angle_beta   90.00
_cell.angle_gamma   90.00
#
_symmetry.space_group_name_H-M   'P 1'
#
loop_
_entity.id
_entity.type
_entity.pdbx_description
1 polymer ?
#
loop_
_entity_poly.entity_id
_entity_poly.type
_entity_poly.pdbx_seq_one_letter_code
_entity_poly.pdbx_strand_id
1 'polypeptide(L)'
;MAAKTACGEIFQKPQLLEKHQAIKHAVTQLLDGDSGRNIVDIIFKTGWSCKEKSPEIRRILKIHTSPKILSRFEEYREFVKAKAARNSPIKRRDESVCGIIKSGFSPKMDGISTLSTSLRAHMAFPGGD
;
A
#
# COMPACT_ATOMS: atom_id res chain seq x y z
N MET A 1 31.75 5.00 10.08
CA MET A 1 31.16 5.67 8.89
C MET A 1 29.86 6.32 9.32
N ALA A 2 29.73 7.64 9.17
CA ALA A 2 28.48 8.34 9.47
C ALA A 2 27.64 8.46 8.19
N ALA A 3 26.34 8.26 8.30
CA ALA A 3 25.42 8.36 7.17
C ALA A 3 24.64 9.68 7.26
N LYS A 4 24.62 10.40 6.14
CA LYS A 4 23.96 11.70 5.99
C LYS A 4 22.58 11.51 5.39
N THR A 5 21.55 12.06 6.03
CA THR A 5 20.18 12.06 5.52
C THR A 5 19.94 13.17 4.51
N ALA A 6 18.85 13.05 3.74
CA ALA A 6 18.40 14.12 2.84
C ALA A 6 18.10 15.45 3.56
N CYS A 7 17.85 15.43 4.88
CA CYS A 7 17.70 16.64 5.71
C CYS A 7 19.02 17.20 6.27
N GLY A 8 20.17 16.59 5.95
CA GLY A 8 21.49 17.09 6.37
C GLY A 8 21.95 16.65 7.76
N GLU A 9 21.11 15.94 8.53
CA GLU A 9 21.50 15.39 9.83
C GLU A 9 22.45 14.19 9.68
N ILE A 10 23.43 14.12 10.57
CA ILE A 10 24.49 13.11 10.54
C ILE A 10 24.27 12.16 11.71
N PHE A 11 24.11 10.87 11.40
CA PHE A 11 23.91 9.85 12.41
C PHE A 11 25.12 8.93 12.49
N GLN A 12 25.66 8.78 13.71
CA GLN A 12 26.79 7.90 13.98
C GLN A 12 26.38 6.42 14.11
N LYS A 13 25.13 6.15 14.51
CA LYS A 13 24.58 4.79 14.65
C LYS A 13 23.46 4.55 13.62
N PRO A 14 23.50 3.44 12.87
CA PRO A 14 22.48 3.15 11.84
C PRO A 14 21.07 2.98 12.43
N GLN A 15 20.95 2.52 13.67
CA GLN A 15 19.66 2.40 14.38
C GLN A 15 18.99 3.77 14.62
N LEU A 16 19.79 4.84 14.83
CA LEU A 16 19.25 6.18 15.04
C LEU A 16 18.82 6.80 13.70
N LEU A 17 19.58 6.56 12.64
CA LEU A 17 19.22 6.93 11.29
C LEU A 17 17.89 6.29 10.86
N GLU A 18 17.73 4.98 11.10
CA GLU A 18 16.52 4.26 10.73
C GLU A 18 15.30 4.78 11.48
N LYS A 19 15.43 5.05 12.79
CA LYS A 19 14.38 5.70 13.59
C LYS A 19 14.05 7.11 13.08
N HIS A 20 15.07 7.90 12.76
CA HIS A 20 14.89 9.24 12.23
C HIS A 20 14.15 9.21 10.90
N GLN A 21 14.56 8.35 9.97
CA GLN A 21 13.89 8.18 8.68
C GLN A 21 12.44 7.72 8.85
N ALA A 22 12.18 6.78 9.76
CA ALA A 22 10.83 6.28 10.04
C ALA A 22 9.89 7.33 10.68
N ILE A 23 10.42 8.39 11.30
CA ILE A 23 9.62 9.43 11.97
C ILE A 23 9.55 10.71 11.12
N LYS A 24 10.69 11.19 10.61
CA LYS A 24 10.83 12.49 9.94
C LYS A 24 10.77 12.40 8.42
N HIS A 25 11.03 11.22 7.85
CA HIS A 25 11.01 10.96 6.40
C HIS A 25 10.13 9.76 6.05
N ALA A 26 9.10 9.51 6.85
CA ALA A 26 8.20 8.38 6.70
C ALA A 26 7.41 8.41 5.39
N VAL A 27 7.26 9.59 4.78
CA VAL A 27 6.47 9.79 3.56
C VAL A 27 7.17 10.74 2.58
N THR A 28 6.93 10.52 1.30
CA THR A 28 7.22 11.48 0.22
C THR A 28 5.96 11.80 -0.54
N GLN A 29 5.79 13.07 -0.93
CA GLN A 29 4.68 13.46 -1.78
C GLN A 29 4.97 13.08 -3.23
N LEU A 30 3.99 12.45 -3.90
CA LEU A 30 4.03 12.24 -5.34
C LEU A 30 3.53 13.50 -6.06
N LEU A 31 4.36 14.04 -6.94
CA LEU A 31 4.12 15.26 -7.71
C LEU A 31 3.53 14.94 -9.10
N ASP A 32 3.03 15.95 -9.81
CA ASP A 32 2.30 15.81 -11.08
C ASP A 32 3.12 15.25 -12.26
N GLY A 33 4.37 14.85 -12.05
CA GLY A 33 5.20 14.11 -13.01
C GLY A 33 5.46 12.64 -12.65
N ASP A 34 5.04 12.20 -11.46
CA ASP A 34 5.29 10.83 -11.01
C ASP A 34 4.29 9.85 -11.63
N SER A 35 4.78 8.83 -12.31
CA SER A 35 3.93 7.75 -12.85
C SER A 35 3.07 7.10 -11.76
N GLY A 36 3.62 6.97 -10.55
CA GLY A 36 2.88 6.47 -9.38
C GLY A 36 1.68 7.33 -9.02
N ARG A 37 1.75 8.65 -9.18
CA ARG A 37 0.62 9.56 -8.92
C ARG A 37 -0.51 9.30 -9.91
N ASN A 38 -0.18 9.20 -11.19
CA ASN A 38 -1.16 8.94 -12.25
C ASN A 38 -1.86 7.60 -12.07
N ILE A 39 -1.10 6.54 -11.74
CA ILE A 39 -1.67 5.22 -11.48
C ILE A 39 -2.66 5.28 -10.31
N VAL A 40 -2.28 5.92 -9.20
CA VAL A 40 -3.14 6.05 -8.02
C VAL A 40 -4.37 6.88 -8.32
N ASP A 41 -4.25 7.98 -9.08
CA ASP A 41 -5.38 8.81 -9.49
C ASP A 41 -6.37 8.03 -10.37
N ILE A 42 -5.87 7.22 -11.31
CA ILE A 42 -6.71 6.33 -12.14
C ILE A 42 -7.44 5.31 -11.26
N ILE A 43 -6.74 4.60 -10.38
CA ILE A 43 -7.35 3.61 -9.47
C ILE A 43 -8.39 4.28 -8.56
N PHE A 44 -8.08 5.48 -8.06
CA PHE A 44 -8.99 6.23 -7.22
C PHE A 44 -10.26 6.59 -7.98
N LYS A 45 -10.15 7.24 -9.14
CA LYS A 45 -11.30 7.70 -9.95
C LYS A 45 -12.13 6.57 -10.53
N THR A 46 -11.51 5.47 -10.95
CA THR A 46 -12.21 4.27 -11.47
C THR A 46 -13.07 3.59 -10.43
N GLY A 47 -12.76 3.75 -9.14
CA GLY A 47 -13.60 3.25 -8.04
C GLY A 47 -14.89 4.05 -7.80
N TRP A 48 -15.13 5.15 -8.53
CA TRP A 48 -16.35 5.96 -8.45
C TRP A 48 -17.22 5.76 -9.69
N SER A 49 -18.47 5.32 -9.51
CA SER A 49 -19.43 5.16 -10.62
C SER A 49 -19.94 6.51 -11.17
N CYS A 50 -19.88 7.57 -10.37
CA CYS A 50 -20.28 8.93 -10.76
C CYS A 50 -19.10 9.88 -10.52
N LYS A 51 -18.59 10.51 -11.58
CA LYS A 51 -17.42 11.40 -11.51
C LYS A 51 -17.72 12.69 -10.74
N GLU A 52 -18.95 13.20 -10.81
CA GLU A 52 -19.38 14.41 -10.10
C GLU A 52 -19.36 14.24 -8.58
N LYS A 53 -19.53 13.00 -8.09
CA LYS A 53 -19.47 12.67 -6.67
C LYS A 53 -18.05 12.33 -6.20
N SER A 54 -17.07 12.27 -7.11
CA SER A 54 -15.69 11.92 -6.77
C SER A 54 -14.99 13.13 -6.15
N PRO A 55 -14.44 13.01 -4.92
CA PRO A 55 -13.77 14.11 -4.25
C PRO A 55 -12.42 14.39 -4.90
N GLU A 56 -11.98 15.64 -4.76
CA GLU A 56 -10.71 16.09 -5.31
C GLU A 56 -9.51 15.57 -4.48
N ILE A 57 -8.55 14.95 -5.16
CA ILE A 57 -7.31 14.49 -4.52
C ILE A 57 -6.38 15.68 -4.30
N ARG A 58 -6.30 16.15 -3.04
CA ARG A 58 -5.36 17.22 -2.67
C ARG A 58 -3.90 16.81 -2.78
N ARG A 59 -3.54 15.65 -2.20
CA ARG A 59 -2.15 15.16 -2.16
C ARG A 59 -2.12 13.63 -2.12
N ILE A 60 -1.09 13.05 -2.73
CA ILE A 60 -0.78 11.62 -2.64
C ILE A 60 0.58 11.48 -1.96
N LEU A 61 0.64 10.68 -0.90
CA LEU A 61 1.84 10.47 -0.09
C LEU A 61 2.25 9.00 -0.18
N LYS A 62 3.48 8.75 -0.64
CA LYS A 62 4.11 7.43 -0.64
C LYS A 62 4.77 7.20 0.71
N ILE A 63 4.37 6.13 1.39
CA ILE A 63 4.99 5.71 2.65
C ILE A 63 6.31 4.98 2.37
N HIS A 64 7.36 5.38 3.08
CA HIS A 64 8.65 4.70 3.09
C HIS A 64 8.66 3.65 4.19
N THR A 65 8.59 2.40 3.76
CA THR A 65 8.68 1.24 4.64
C THR A 65 10.13 0.77 4.74
N SER A 66 10.55 0.28 5.91
CA SER A 66 11.92 -0.22 6.08
C SER A 66 12.18 -1.43 5.18
N PRO A 67 13.42 -1.60 4.68
CA PRO A 67 13.78 -2.74 3.83
C PRO A 67 13.45 -4.09 4.47
N LYS A 68 13.60 -4.20 5.81
CA LYS A 68 13.28 -5.41 6.56
C LYS A 68 11.81 -5.83 6.44
N ILE A 69 10.88 -4.89 6.50
CA ILE A 69 9.45 -5.18 6.35
C ILE A 69 9.11 -5.51 4.89
N LEU A 70 9.74 -4.80 3.94
CA LEU A 70 9.56 -5.10 2.51
C LEU A 70 10.03 -6.51 2.14
N SER A 71 11.21 -6.94 2.64
CA SER A 71 11.71 -8.30 2.42
C SER A 71 10.75 -9.35 2.96
N ARG A 72 10.28 -9.17 4.21
CA ARG A 72 9.31 -10.09 4.82
C ARG A 72 7.99 -10.16 4.04
N PHE A 73 7.55 -9.03 3.50
CA PHE A 73 6.35 -8.97 2.65
C PHE A 73 6.55 -9.75 1.35
N GLU A 74 7.65 -9.54 0.64
CA GLU A 74 7.91 -10.24 -0.63
C GLU A 74 8.12 -11.75 -0.42
N GLU A 75 8.83 -12.16 0.63
CA GLU A 75 8.96 -13.58 1.01
C GLU A 75 7.59 -14.22 1.25
N TYR A 76 6.72 -13.55 2.00
CA TYR A 76 5.38 -14.05 2.28
C TYR A 76 4.50 -14.08 1.01
N ARG A 77 4.59 -13.04 0.19
CA ARG A 77 3.88 -12.96 -1.10
C ARG A 77 4.28 -14.14 -1.99
N GLU A 78 5.56 -14.45 -2.09
CA GLU A 78 6.04 -15.55 -2.92
C GLU A 78 5.62 -16.92 -2.37
N PHE A 79 5.65 -17.08 -1.04
CA PHE A 79 5.09 -18.26 -0.39
C PHE A 79 3.60 -18.46 -0.72
N VAL A 80 2.79 -17.39 -0.66
CA VAL A 80 1.35 -17.47 -0.99
C VAL A 80 1.13 -17.80 -2.46
N LYS A 81 1.87 -17.19 -3.39
CA LYS A 81 1.80 -17.52 -4.83
C LYS A 81 2.14 -18.99 -5.08
N ALA A 82 3.25 -19.48 -4.52
CA ALA A 82 3.68 -20.87 -4.69
C ALA A 82 2.67 -21.87 -4.09
N LYS A 83 2.02 -21.52 -2.98
CA LYS A 83 0.92 -22.32 -2.40
C LYS A 83 -0.31 -22.33 -3.31
N ALA A 84 -0.71 -21.18 -3.85
CA ALA A 84 -1.86 -21.08 -4.74
C ALA A 84 -1.63 -21.85 -6.07
N ALA A 85 -0.42 -21.77 -6.64
CA ALA A 85 -0.06 -22.48 -7.86
C ALA A 85 -0.12 -24.01 -7.69
N ARG A 86 0.29 -24.53 -6.53
CA ARG A 86 0.22 -25.98 -6.21
C ARG A 86 -1.21 -26.49 -6.00
N ASN A 87 -2.13 -25.62 -5.59
CA ASN A 87 -3.51 -25.96 -5.29
C ASN A 87 -4.47 -25.70 -6.46
N SER A 88 -3.98 -25.28 -7.63
CA SER A 88 -4.81 -25.06 -8.81
C SER A 88 -4.81 -26.32 -9.69
N PRO A 89 -5.84 -27.20 -9.63
CA PRO A 89 -6.04 -28.15 -10.71
C PRO A 89 -6.31 -27.33 -11.97
N ILE A 90 -5.69 -27.70 -13.08
CA ILE A 90 -5.72 -26.98 -14.35
C ILE A 90 -7.18 -26.66 -14.75
N LYS A 91 -7.56 -25.38 -14.69
CA LYS A 91 -8.56 -24.78 -15.60
C LYS A 91 -8.40 -23.26 -15.67
N ARG A 92 -8.32 -22.79 -16.91
CA ARG A 92 -8.31 -21.39 -17.34
C ARG A 92 -9.55 -20.66 -16.83
N ARG A 93 -9.40 -19.34 -16.59
CA ARG A 93 -10.44 -18.29 -16.54
C ARG A 93 -11.68 -18.61 -15.72
N ASP A 94 -11.75 -18.11 -14.50
CA ASP A 94 -12.48 -16.86 -14.23
C ASP A 94 -12.15 -16.41 -12.82
N GLU A 95 -11.91 -15.11 -12.65
CA GLU A 95 -12.20 -14.29 -11.46
C GLU A 95 -12.21 -14.94 -10.05
N SER A 96 -11.34 -15.90 -9.76
CA SER A 96 -11.12 -16.39 -8.40
C SER A 96 -10.30 -15.33 -7.68
N VAL A 97 -11.03 -14.32 -7.22
CA VAL A 97 -10.61 -13.29 -6.29
C VAL A 97 -9.68 -13.95 -5.27
N CYS A 98 -8.41 -13.56 -5.30
CA CYS A 98 -7.35 -14.11 -4.46
C CYS A 98 -7.88 -14.31 -3.04
N GLY A 99 -7.59 -15.44 -2.40
CA GLY A 99 -8.02 -15.72 -1.03
C GLY A 99 -7.67 -14.59 -0.05
N ILE A 100 -6.68 -13.74 -0.35
CA ILE A 100 -6.40 -12.51 0.41
C ILE A 100 -7.51 -11.46 0.27
N ILE A 101 -8.06 -11.26 -0.93
CA ILE A 101 -9.18 -10.34 -1.16
C ILE A 101 -10.46 -10.85 -0.48
N LYS A 102 -10.65 -12.18 -0.37
CA LYS A 102 -11.78 -12.77 0.38
C LYS A 102 -11.56 -12.85 1.89
N SER A 103 -10.33 -13.14 2.34
CA SER A 103 -10.03 -13.56 3.73
C SER A 103 -9.09 -12.64 4.48
N GLY A 104 -8.59 -11.57 3.86
CA GLY A 104 -7.65 -10.62 4.45
C GLY A 104 -6.20 -11.12 4.57
N PHE A 105 -5.39 -10.36 5.32
CA PHE A 105 -3.92 -10.49 5.36
C PHE A 105 -3.35 -11.33 6.51
N SER A 106 -4.16 -11.92 7.40
CA SER A 106 -3.71 -12.88 8.43
C SER A 106 -4.89 -13.49 9.19
N PRO A 107 -4.88 -14.80 9.53
CA PRO A 107 -5.86 -15.40 10.44
C PRO A 107 -5.52 -15.22 11.93
N LYS A 108 -4.36 -14.63 12.27
CA LYS A 108 -3.88 -14.49 13.67
C LYS A 108 -4.27 -13.17 14.36
N MET A 109 -4.89 -12.28 13.62
CA MET A 109 -5.39 -10.98 14.10
C MET A 109 -6.81 -10.86 13.58
N ASP A 110 -7.71 -10.18 14.32
CA ASP A 110 -8.94 -9.66 13.70
C ASP A 110 -8.50 -8.92 12.43
N GLY A 111 -8.93 -9.44 11.27
CA GLY A 111 -8.32 -9.08 10.00
C GLY A 111 -8.36 -7.58 9.75
N ILE A 112 -7.33 -7.04 9.09
CA ILE A 112 -7.38 -5.65 8.60
C ILE A 112 -8.41 -5.61 7.48
N SER A 113 -9.52 -4.91 7.69
CA SER A 113 -10.56 -4.74 6.68
C SER A 113 -10.01 -3.90 5.51
N THR A 114 -10.26 -4.37 4.29
CA THR A 114 -9.93 -3.65 3.06
C THR A 114 -11.18 -3.54 2.20
N LEU A 115 -11.30 -2.44 1.47
CA LEU A 115 -12.45 -2.16 0.63
C LEU A 115 -12.00 -2.13 -0.83
N SER A 116 -12.80 -2.76 -1.69
CA SER A 116 -12.44 -3.00 -3.10
C SER A 116 -12.46 -1.75 -3.96
N THR A 117 -13.08 -0.65 -3.50
CA THR A 117 -13.17 0.61 -4.23
C THR A 117 -12.95 1.80 -3.31
N SER A 118 -12.45 2.89 -3.89
CA SER A 118 -12.30 4.19 -3.24
C SER A 118 -13.63 4.75 -2.72
N LEU A 119 -14.73 4.57 -3.45
CA LEU A 119 -16.08 4.96 -3.01
C LEU A 119 -16.49 4.29 -1.69
N ARG A 120 -16.36 2.96 -1.61
CA ARG A 120 -16.71 2.21 -0.39
C ARG A 120 -15.85 2.63 0.78
N ALA A 121 -14.56 2.87 0.53
CA ALA A 121 -13.64 3.40 1.54
C ALA A 121 -14.03 4.80 2.01
N HIS A 122 -14.45 5.68 1.11
CA HIS A 122 -14.91 7.03 1.44
C HIS A 122 -16.17 7.02 2.31
N MET A 123 -17.17 6.20 1.93
CA MET A 123 -18.43 6.06 2.68
C MET A 123 -18.28 5.40 4.06
N ALA A 124 -17.19 4.67 4.29
CA ALA A 124 -16.93 4.04 5.59
C ALA A 124 -16.51 5.04 6.67
N PHE A 125 -16.16 6.28 6.30
CA PHE A 125 -15.86 7.35 7.25
C PHE A 125 -17.15 8.14 7.59
N PRO A 126 -17.52 8.27 8.88
CA PRO A 126 -18.66 9.07 9.27
C PRO A 126 -18.40 10.56 8.93
N GLY A 127 -19.24 11.14 8.06
CA GLY A 127 -19.17 12.55 7.62
C GLY A 127 -18.77 12.79 6.15
N GLY A 128 -18.87 11.78 5.29
CA GLY A 128 -18.55 11.87 3.85
C GLY A 128 -19.74 12.19 2.94
N ASP A 129 -20.54 13.21 3.31
CA ASP A 129 -21.55 13.83 2.45
C ASP A 129 -21.13 15.24 2.02
#